data_AF-A0A9E4YMP0-F1
#
_entry.id   AF-A0A9E4YMP0-F1
#
_cell.length_a   1.000
_cell.length_b   1.000
_cell.length_c   1.000
_cell.angle_alpha   90.00
_cell.angle_beta   90.00
_cell.angle_gamma   90.00
#
_symmetry.space_group_name_H-M   'P 1'
#
loop_
_entity.id
_entity.type
_entity.pdbx_description
1 polymer ?
#
loop_
_entity_poly.entity_id
_entity_poly.type
_entity_poly.pdbx_seq_one_letter_code
_entity_poly.pdbx_strand_id
1 'polypeptide(L)'
;MLARIQVTAAILIATALVVAVLLSPNTEDASAGGPTFIGDVNCDGTANSIDSALILQLDAGLIPSLACVQDADVNGDGFINAIDAALLIQFCVCPLESLPPGEPTPAGLSGDVDCNGTVDAIDATLILQFDARLISRLRCQKNADVNQDGAINSIDAVLVGTTVTHA
;
A
#
# COMPACT_ATOMS: atom_id res chain seq x y z
N MET A 1 -18.23 -12.50 -67.87
CA MET A 1 -17.73 -13.48 -66.87
C MET A 1 -16.93 -12.84 -65.72
N LEU A 2 -16.32 -11.65 -65.88
CA LEU A 2 -15.50 -11.00 -64.85
C LEU A 2 -16.25 -10.33 -63.68
N ALA A 3 -17.51 -9.91 -63.84
CA ALA A 3 -18.25 -9.21 -62.77
C ALA A 3 -18.73 -10.12 -61.63
N ARG A 4 -18.90 -11.44 -61.86
CA ARG A 4 -19.36 -12.39 -60.83
C ARG A 4 -18.25 -12.84 -59.88
N ILE A 5 -16.99 -12.80 -60.34
CA ILE A 5 -15.81 -13.22 -59.57
C ILE A 5 -15.44 -12.18 -58.50
N GLN A 6 -15.60 -10.89 -58.81
CA GLN A 6 -15.34 -9.79 -57.88
C GLN A 6 -16.31 -9.79 -56.68
N VAL A 7 -17.59 -10.13 -56.92
CA VAL A 7 -18.61 -10.17 -55.86
C VAL A 7 -18.42 -11.37 -54.92
N THR A 8 -18.04 -12.55 -55.45
CA THR A 8 -17.76 -13.73 -54.61
C THR A 8 -16.47 -13.58 -53.81
N ALA A 9 -15.43 -12.97 -54.38
CA ALA A 9 -14.20 -12.65 -53.66
C ALA A 9 -14.43 -11.62 -52.52
N ALA A 10 -15.23 -10.58 -52.78
CA ALA A 10 -15.55 -9.56 -51.77
C ALA A 10 -16.35 -10.13 -50.58
N ILE A 11 -17.28 -11.06 -50.82
CA ILE A 11 -18.09 -11.70 -49.77
C ILE A 11 -17.26 -12.68 -48.92
N LEU A 12 -16.32 -13.41 -49.54
CA LEU A 12 -15.39 -14.31 -48.85
C LEU A 12 -14.40 -13.56 -47.95
N ILE A 13 -13.92 -12.39 -48.38
CA ILE A 13 -13.03 -11.54 -47.57
C ILE A 13 -13.81 -10.93 -46.39
N ALA A 14 -15.05 -10.49 -46.61
CA ALA A 14 -15.88 -9.92 -45.54
C ALA A 14 -16.26 -10.96 -44.47
N THR A 15 -16.54 -12.20 -44.85
CA THR A 15 -16.86 -13.28 -43.89
C THR A 15 -15.65 -13.77 -43.12
N ALA A 16 -14.47 -13.87 -43.76
CA ALA A 16 -13.22 -14.21 -43.07
C ALA A 16 -12.80 -13.14 -42.05
N LEU A 17 -13.01 -11.85 -42.36
CA LEU A 17 -12.70 -10.75 -41.45
C LEU A 17 -13.62 -10.73 -40.23
N VAL A 18 -14.92 -11.03 -40.41
CA VAL A 18 -15.90 -11.11 -39.32
C VAL A 18 -15.64 -12.31 -38.40
N VAL A 19 -15.19 -13.45 -38.94
CA VAL A 19 -14.84 -14.64 -38.13
C VAL A 19 -13.57 -14.41 -37.30
N ALA A 20 -12.59 -13.67 -37.82
CA ALA A 20 -11.39 -13.32 -37.04
C ALA A 20 -11.69 -12.37 -35.87
N VAL A 21 -12.66 -11.47 -36.01
CA VAL A 21 -13.11 -10.56 -34.93
C VAL A 21 -13.85 -11.30 -33.81
N LEU A 22 -14.51 -12.42 -34.11
CA LEU A 22 -15.27 -13.21 -33.13
C LEU A 22 -14.45 -14.31 -32.42
N LEU A 23 -13.21 -14.54 -32.85
CA LEU A 23 -12.27 -15.50 -32.24
C LEU A 23 -11.13 -14.82 -31.49
N SER A 24 -11.15 -13.49 -31.36
CA SER A 24 -10.31 -12.81 -30.38
C SER A 24 -10.68 -13.38 -29.01
N PRO A 25 -9.74 -13.97 -28.25
CA PRO A 25 -9.99 -14.15 -26.84
C PRO A 25 -10.26 -12.75 -26.29
N ASN A 26 -11.47 -12.54 -25.78
CA ASN A 26 -11.71 -11.44 -24.86
C ASN A 26 -10.80 -11.71 -23.68
N THR A 27 -9.58 -11.16 -23.73
CA THR A 27 -8.83 -10.87 -22.53
C THR A 27 -9.70 -9.86 -21.81
N GLU A 28 -10.52 -10.40 -20.90
CA GLU A 28 -11.12 -9.64 -19.82
C GLU A 28 -9.99 -8.81 -19.24
N ASP A 29 -10.00 -7.54 -19.60
CA ASP A 29 -9.06 -6.54 -19.17
C ASP A 29 -9.16 -6.53 -17.65
N ALA A 30 -8.17 -7.17 -17.02
CA ALA A 30 -7.91 -7.00 -15.60
C ALA A 30 -7.64 -5.51 -15.42
N SER A 31 -8.68 -4.79 -15.01
CA SER A 31 -8.63 -3.40 -14.64
C SER A 31 -7.54 -3.19 -13.59
N ALA A 32 -6.38 -2.70 -14.01
CA ALA A 32 -5.38 -1.99 -13.20
C ALA A 32 -4.21 -1.52 -14.08
N GLY A 33 -4.50 -0.79 -15.15
CA GLY A 33 -3.50 -0.14 -16.01
C GLY A 33 -3.33 1.35 -15.69
N GLY A 34 -3.51 1.75 -14.42
CA GLY A 34 -2.96 3.03 -13.94
C GLY A 34 -1.44 2.93 -13.87
N PRO A 35 -0.69 4.05 -13.87
CA PRO A 35 0.75 3.99 -13.60
C PRO A 35 0.97 3.21 -12.31
N THR A 36 1.64 2.06 -12.39
CA THR A 36 2.07 1.29 -11.23
C THR A 36 3.07 2.16 -10.47
N PHE A 37 2.64 2.70 -9.34
CA PHE A 37 3.53 3.44 -8.46
C PHE A 37 4.28 2.41 -7.63
N ILE A 38 5.61 2.39 -7.75
CA ILE A 38 6.47 1.62 -6.84
C ILE A 38 6.08 2.04 -5.42
N GLY A 39 5.70 1.05 -4.62
CA GLY A 39 5.19 1.23 -3.26
C GLY A 39 3.67 1.32 -3.11
N ASP A 40 2.86 1.34 -4.17
CA ASP A 40 1.39 1.20 -4.06
C ASP A 40 1.04 -0.30 -4.03
N VAL A 41 0.93 -0.87 -2.83
CA VAL A 41 0.75 -2.32 -2.64
C VAL A 41 -0.71 -2.72 -2.44
N ASN A 42 -1.60 -1.75 -2.33
CA ASN A 42 -3.05 -1.96 -2.25
C ASN A 42 -3.79 -1.63 -3.56
N CYS A 43 -3.08 -1.14 -4.57
CA CYS A 43 -3.58 -0.73 -5.88
C CYS A 43 -4.58 0.45 -5.83
N ASP A 44 -4.50 1.32 -4.82
CA ASP A 44 -5.42 2.45 -4.67
C ASP A 44 -5.03 3.68 -5.52
N GLY A 45 -3.89 3.59 -6.22
CA GLY A 45 -3.35 4.63 -7.08
C GLY A 45 -2.47 5.63 -6.34
N THR A 46 -2.19 5.41 -5.05
CA THR A 46 -1.31 6.23 -4.23
C THR A 46 -0.34 5.36 -3.45
N ALA A 47 0.93 5.79 -3.38
CA ALA A 47 1.94 5.13 -2.58
C ALA A 47 2.13 5.93 -1.28
N ASN A 48 1.60 5.44 -0.16
CA ASN A 48 1.51 6.19 1.10
C ASN A 48 1.82 5.33 2.35
N SER A 49 1.53 5.86 3.55
CA SER A 49 1.81 5.15 4.81
C SER A 49 0.99 3.88 5.00
N ILE A 50 -0.20 3.79 4.39
CA ILE A 50 -1.04 2.58 4.37
C ILE A 50 -0.29 1.44 3.68
N ASP A 51 0.32 1.71 2.52
CA ASP A 51 1.09 0.71 1.79
C ASP A 51 2.31 0.22 2.57
N SER A 52 2.99 1.14 3.25
CA SER A 52 4.12 0.80 4.11
C SER A 52 3.69 -0.13 5.27
N ALA A 53 2.56 0.17 5.90
CA ALA A 53 2.00 -0.69 6.93
C ALA A 53 1.60 -2.06 6.39
N LEU A 54 1.14 -2.15 5.15
CA LEU A 54 0.81 -3.41 4.49
C LEU A 54 2.05 -4.25 4.18
N ILE A 55 3.14 -3.63 3.71
CA ILE A 55 4.44 -4.32 3.53
C ILE A 55 4.93 -4.90 4.87
N LEU A 56 4.84 -4.14 5.96
CA LEU A 56 5.24 -4.59 7.29
C LEU A 56 4.36 -5.74 7.80
N GLN A 57 3.06 -5.69 7.55
CA GLN A 57 2.15 -6.79 7.89
C GLN A 57 2.47 -8.06 7.09
N LEU A 58 2.87 -7.93 5.82
CA LEU A 58 3.29 -9.06 5.00
C LEU A 58 4.59 -9.67 5.53
N ASP A 59 5.61 -8.85 5.80
CA ASP A 59 6.91 -9.29 6.35
C ASP A 59 6.76 -9.98 7.71
N ALA A 60 5.85 -9.48 8.55
CA ALA A 60 5.49 -10.09 9.83
C ALA A 60 4.62 -11.37 9.71
N GLY A 61 4.17 -11.74 8.51
CA GLY A 61 3.31 -12.90 8.27
C GLY A 61 1.89 -12.76 8.83
N LEU A 62 1.43 -11.53 9.07
CA LEU A 62 0.10 -11.23 9.61
C LEU A 62 -0.98 -11.26 8.52
N ILE A 63 -0.59 -10.91 7.31
CA ILE A 63 -1.40 -11.06 6.10
C ILE A 63 -0.72 -12.05 5.15
N PRO A 64 -1.49 -12.85 4.41
CA PRO A 64 -0.92 -13.85 3.51
C PRO A 64 -0.41 -13.26 2.19
N SER A 65 -0.87 -12.06 1.81
CA SER A 65 -0.59 -11.45 0.51
C SER A 65 -0.97 -9.97 0.45
N LEU A 66 -0.38 -9.25 -0.50
CA LEU A 66 -0.74 -7.89 -0.92
C LEU A 66 -1.53 -7.92 -2.21
N ALA A 67 -2.35 -6.88 -2.47
CA ALA A 67 -3.12 -6.78 -3.71
C ALA A 67 -2.20 -6.49 -4.91
N CYS A 68 -1.26 -5.56 -4.73
CA CYS A 68 -0.22 -5.19 -5.68
C CYS A 68 1.16 -5.57 -5.13
N VAL A 69 1.41 -6.86 -4.92
CA VAL A 69 2.68 -7.36 -4.34
C VAL A 69 3.90 -7.03 -5.19
N GLN A 70 3.73 -6.92 -6.51
CA GLN A 70 4.81 -6.58 -7.44
C GLN A 70 5.40 -5.18 -7.21
N ASP A 71 4.67 -4.30 -6.52
CA ASP A 71 5.07 -2.93 -6.24
C ASP A 71 5.71 -2.81 -4.84
N ALA A 72 5.84 -3.91 -4.09
CA ALA A 72 6.28 -3.91 -2.70
C ALA A 72 7.80 -3.93 -2.49
N ASP A 73 8.60 -4.37 -3.48
CA ASP A 73 10.06 -4.31 -3.45
C ASP A 73 10.52 -2.92 -3.93
N VAL A 74 10.56 -1.98 -3.00
CA VAL A 74 10.79 -0.55 -3.28
C VAL A 74 12.27 -0.30 -3.59
N ASN A 75 13.17 -1.11 -3.03
CA ASN A 75 14.61 -0.92 -3.19
C ASN A 75 15.22 -1.76 -4.34
N GLY A 76 14.48 -2.74 -4.87
CA GLY A 76 14.86 -3.61 -5.97
C GLY A 76 15.86 -4.70 -5.59
N ASP A 77 15.94 -5.10 -4.32
CA ASP A 77 16.86 -6.13 -3.83
C ASP A 77 16.31 -7.55 -3.94
N GLY A 78 15.05 -7.69 -4.36
CA GLY A 78 14.36 -8.96 -4.56
C GLY A 78 13.70 -9.52 -3.30
N PHE A 79 13.74 -8.79 -2.18
CA PHE A 79 13.04 -9.12 -0.95
C PHE A 79 11.95 -8.08 -0.67
N ILE A 80 10.86 -8.51 -0.05
CA ILE A 80 9.81 -7.60 0.46
C ILE A 80 9.90 -7.65 1.97
N ASN A 81 10.42 -6.59 2.58
CA ASN A 81 10.65 -6.55 4.03
C ASN A 81 10.51 -5.13 4.60
N ALA A 82 10.79 -4.99 5.90
CA ALA A 82 10.73 -3.70 6.60
C ALA A 82 11.58 -2.56 5.99
N ILE A 83 12.62 -2.87 5.21
CA ILE A 83 13.43 -1.86 4.50
C ILE A 83 12.61 -1.19 3.40
N ASP A 84 11.83 -1.95 2.64
CA ASP A 84 10.96 -1.40 1.58
C ASP A 84 9.90 -0.48 2.17
N ALA A 85 9.29 -0.92 3.27
CA ALA A 85 8.34 -0.12 4.02
C ALA A 85 8.95 1.20 4.53
N ALA A 86 10.16 1.15 5.07
CA ALA A 86 10.88 2.32 5.57
C ALA A 86 11.28 3.29 4.45
N LEU A 87 11.65 2.78 3.27
CA LEU A 87 11.96 3.59 2.11
C LEU A 87 10.71 4.25 1.54
N LEU A 88 9.60 3.50 1.50
CA LEU A 88 8.32 4.03 1.06
C LEU A 88 7.87 5.23 1.91
N ILE A 89 8.05 5.17 3.23
CA ILE A 89 7.76 6.30 4.12
C ILE A 89 8.72 7.48 3.91
N GLN A 90 9.98 7.23 3.55
CA GLN A 90 10.94 8.30 3.27
C GLN A 90 10.64 9.01 1.94
N PHE A 91 10.12 8.30 0.94
CA PHE A 91 9.78 8.85 -0.38
C PHE A 91 8.35 9.38 -0.46
N CYS A 92 7.43 8.82 0.33
CA CYS A 92 6.16 9.46 0.61
C CYS A 92 6.49 10.73 1.39
N VAL A 93 6.58 11.86 0.69
CA VAL A 93 6.57 13.18 1.31
C VAL A 93 5.17 13.38 1.90
N CYS A 94 4.82 12.64 2.95
CA CYS A 94 3.93 13.18 3.96
C CYS A 94 4.65 14.44 4.42
N PRO A 95 4.11 15.63 4.13
CA PRO A 95 4.70 16.83 4.65
C PRO A 95 4.70 16.64 6.18
N LEU A 96 5.87 16.49 6.79
CA LEU A 96 6.10 16.85 8.18
C LEU A 96 5.99 18.39 8.28
N GLU A 97 4.96 18.97 7.66
CA GLU A 97 4.76 20.39 7.52
C GLU A 97 4.29 20.87 8.88
N SER A 98 5.30 21.29 9.64
CA SER A 98 5.19 21.79 10.99
C SER A 98 4.48 20.83 11.92
N LEU A 99 5.26 20.07 12.68
CA LEU A 99 4.87 19.83 14.06
C LEU A 99 4.59 21.22 14.67
N PRO A 100 3.33 21.60 14.95
CA PRO A 100 3.11 22.81 15.72
C PRO A 100 3.86 22.64 17.04
N PRO A 101 4.39 23.70 17.66
CA PRO A 101 4.76 23.65 19.06
C PRO A 101 3.44 23.50 19.84
N GLY A 102 2.96 22.27 19.90
CA GLY A 102 1.75 21.89 20.60
C GLY A 102 2.08 21.85 22.07
N GLU A 103 1.46 22.77 22.80
CA GLU A 103 1.29 22.77 24.25
C GLU A 103 1.08 21.36 24.81
N PRO A 104 1.49 21.09 26.07
CA PRO A 104 1.30 19.79 26.70
C PRO A 104 -0.19 19.47 26.83
N THR A 105 -0.75 18.72 25.88
CA THR A 105 -2.11 18.19 25.98
C THR A 105 -2.12 17.06 27.02
N PRO A 106 -2.91 17.15 28.10
CA PRO A 106 -3.00 16.09 29.10
C PRO A 106 -3.89 14.93 28.64
N ALA A 107 -3.44 13.70 28.93
CA ALA A 107 -4.07 12.38 28.72
C ALA A 107 -3.90 11.79 27.30
N GLY A 108 -2.86 10.97 27.17
CA GLY A 108 -2.49 10.22 25.98
C GLY A 108 -3.53 9.19 25.59
N LEU A 109 -4.02 9.29 24.35
CA LEU A 109 -4.71 8.19 23.70
C LEU A 109 -3.73 7.04 23.57
N SER A 110 -4.09 5.85 24.06
CA SER A 110 -3.32 4.64 23.83
C SER A 110 -3.19 4.45 22.32
N GLY A 111 -1.96 4.47 21.80
CA GLY A 111 -1.66 4.42 20.37
C GLY A 111 -1.21 5.75 19.77
N ASP A 112 -1.55 6.92 20.32
CA ASP A 112 -1.12 8.23 19.78
C ASP A 112 0.33 8.50 20.20
N VAL A 113 1.29 8.20 19.33
CA VAL A 113 2.72 8.25 19.64
C VAL A 113 3.42 9.51 19.15
N ASP A 114 2.76 10.32 18.32
CA ASP A 114 3.22 11.65 17.89
C ASP A 114 2.54 12.82 18.62
N CYS A 115 1.65 12.52 19.56
CA CYS A 115 0.85 13.44 20.37
C CYS A 115 -0.02 14.38 19.52
N ASN A 116 -0.49 13.96 18.35
CA ASN A 116 -1.30 14.79 17.47
C ASN A 116 -2.80 14.79 17.86
N GLY A 117 -3.21 13.94 18.81
CA GLY A 117 -4.58 13.80 19.30
C GLY A 117 -5.46 12.86 18.46
N THR A 118 -4.88 12.16 17.50
CA THR A 118 -5.53 11.11 16.69
C THR A 118 -4.75 9.81 16.84
N VAL A 119 -5.41 8.67 16.60
CA VAL A 119 -4.77 7.34 16.57
C VAL A 119 -5.00 6.79 15.17
N ASP A 120 -3.95 6.75 14.36
CA ASP A 120 -4.05 6.33 12.95
C ASP A 120 -2.85 5.50 12.46
N ALA A 121 -2.76 5.27 11.15
CA ALA A 121 -1.68 4.49 10.56
C ALA A 121 -0.28 5.13 10.71
N ILE A 122 -0.20 6.45 10.92
CA ILE A 122 1.05 7.17 11.18
C ILE A 122 1.62 6.73 12.53
N ASP A 123 0.77 6.57 13.53
CA ASP A 123 1.18 6.09 14.85
C ASP A 123 1.74 4.67 14.81
N ALA A 124 1.02 3.76 14.15
CA ALA A 124 1.47 2.37 13.96
C ALA A 124 2.84 2.34 13.26
N THR A 125 2.98 3.17 12.24
CA THR A 125 4.22 3.33 11.48
C THR A 125 5.38 3.82 12.34
N LEU A 126 5.15 4.81 13.20
CA LEU A 126 6.16 5.32 14.11
C LEU A 126 6.61 4.28 15.14
N ILE A 127 5.68 3.47 15.66
CA ILE A 127 6.00 2.33 16.53
C ILE A 127 6.91 1.33 15.80
N LEU A 128 6.60 0.98 14.55
CA LEU A 128 7.42 0.06 13.75
C LEU A 128 8.82 0.62 13.49
N GLN A 129 8.94 1.92 13.18
CA GLN A 129 10.23 2.58 13.02
C GLN A 129 11.05 2.58 14.32
N PHE A 130 10.39 2.72 15.47
CA PHE A 130 11.04 2.68 16.79
C PHE A 130 11.56 1.27 17.10
N ASP A 131 10.75 0.23 16.87
CA ASP A 131 11.14 -1.18 17.05
C ASP A 131 12.32 -1.57 16.14
N ALA A 132 12.28 -1.12 14.87
CA ALA A 132 13.35 -1.29 13.90
C ALA A 132 14.61 -0.45 14.19
N ARG A 133 14.61 0.38 15.25
CA ARG A 133 15.69 1.31 15.61
C ARG A 133 16.05 2.33 14.53
N LEU A 134 15.13 2.62 13.61
CA LEU A 134 15.29 3.68 12.61
C LEU A 134 15.15 5.06 13.26
N ILE A 135 14.31 5.15 14.29
CA ILE A 135 14.20 6.29 15.19
C ILE A 135 14.55 5.87 16.61
N SER A 136 15.17 6.77 17.38
CA SER A 136 15.63 6.48 18.74
C SER A 136 14.61 6.81 19.82
N ARG A 137 13.53 7.50 19.48
CA ARG A 137 12.47 7.92 20.41
C ARG A 137 11.18 8.28 19.68
N LEU A 138 10.06 8.07 20.37
CA LEU A 138 8.74 8.59 20.01
C LEU A 138 8.44 9.83 20.84
N ARG A 139 7.58 10.73 20.35
CA ARG A 139 7.21 11.94 21.10
C ARG A 139 6.38 11.56 22.33
N CYS A 140 5.35 10.75 22.11
CA CYS A 140 4.47 10.18 23.12
C CYS A 140 4.78 8.69 23.32
N GLN A 141 6.04 8.33 23.57
CA GLN A 141 6.47 6.93 23.70
C GLN A 141 5.68 6.12 24.75
N LYS A 142 5.16 6.75 25.80
CA LYS A 142 4.33 6.08 26.82
C LYS A 142 3.00 5.56 26.29
N ASN A 143 2.55 6.08 25.16
CA ASN A 143 1.31 5.66 24.51
C ASN A 143 1.53 4.48 23.56
N ALA A 144 2.80 4.10 23.32
CA ALA A 144 3.16 3.11 22.31
C ALA A 144 2.92 1.66 22.76
N ASP A 145 3.06 1.36 24.05
CA ASP A 145 2.76 0.02 24.61
C ASP A 145 1.26 -0.10 24.85
N VAL A 146 0.53 -0.46 23.79
CA VAL A 146 -0.94 -0.46 23.77
C VAL A 146 -1.52 -1.77 24.30
N ASN A 147 -0.75 -2.86 24.29
CA ASN A 147 -1.15 -4.14 24.87
C ASN A 147 -0.70 -4.29 26.35
N GLN A 148 0.09 -3.35 26.87
CA GLN A 148 0.61 -3.28 28.24
C GLN A 148 1.51 -4.46 28.62
N ASP A 149 2.26 -5.00 27.66
CA ASP A 149 3.21 -6.10 27.89
C ASP A 149 4.61 -5.62 28.32
N GLY A 150 4.85 -4.30 28.28
CA GLY A 150 6.09 -3.66 28.67
C GLY A 150 7.14 -3.58 27.55
N ALA A 151 6.87 -4.11 26.38
CA ALA A 151 7.64 -3.88 25.16
C ALA A 151 6.94 -2.86 24.27
N ILE A 152 7.71 -2.21 23.40
CA ILE A 152 7.18 -1.39 22.30
C ILE A 152 7.67 -2.06 21.04
N ASN A 153 6.79 -2.77 20.34
CA ASN A 153 7.15 -3.57 19.18
C ASN A 153 6.05 -3.61 18.12
N SER A 154 6.25 -4.42 17.07
CA SER A 154 5.27 -4.57 15.99
C SER A 154 3.86 -5.02 16.41
N ILE A 155 3.70 -5.70 17.56
CA ILE A 155 2.38 -6.07 18.10
C ILE A 155 1.57 -4.82 18.45
N ASP A 156 2.22 -3.82 19.05
CA ASP A 156 1.59 -2.56 19.40
C ASP A 156 1.13 -1.79 18.16
N ALA A 157 1.98 -1.75 17.14
CA ALA A 157 1.66 -1.11 15.88
C ALA A 157 0.44 -1.73 15.19
N VAL A 158 0.33 -3.06 15.21
CA VAL A 158 -0.84 -3.77 14.67
C VAL A 158 -2.09 -3.39 15.46
N LEU A 159 -2.00 -3.34 16.79
CA LEU A 159 -3.15 -3.00 17.61
C LEU A 159 -3.61 -1.56 17.36
N VAL A 160 -2.69 -0.62 17.16
CA VAL A 160 -3.00 0.73 16.67
C VAL A 160 -3.69 0.68 15.30
N GLY A 161 -3.15 -0.06 14.33
CA GLY A 161 -3.73 -0.22 12.99
C GLY A 161 -5.14 -0.83 12.99
N THR A 162 -5.47 -1.71 13.93
CA THR A 162 -6.82 -2.28 14.05
C THR A 162 -7.86 -1.27 14.54
N THR A 163 -7.46 -0.25 15.30
CA THR A 163 -8.39 0.79 15.79
C THR A 163 -8.86 1.75 14.68
N VAL A 164 -8.11 1.84 13.58
CA VAL A 164 -8.42 2.68 12.41
C VAL A 164 -9.55 2.09 11.56
N THR A 165 -9.80 0.78 11.67
CA THR A 165 -10.77 0.06 10.81
C THR A 165 -12.24 0.11 11.27
N HIS A 166 -12.55 0.88 12.33
CA HIS A 166 -13.90 0.94 12.92
C HIS A 166 -14.49 2.36 13.02
N ALA A 167 -14.10 3.27 12.12
CA ALA A 167 -14.74 4.59 11.96
C ALA A 167 -15.49 4.68 10.63
#